data_AF-A0ABD5ZIE9-F1
#
_entry.id   AF-A0ABD5ZIE9-F1
#
_cell.length_a   1.000
_cell.length_b   1.000
_cell.length_c   1.000
_cell.angle_alpha   90.00
_cell.angle_beta   90.00
_cell.angle_gamma   90.00
#
_symmetry.space_group_name_H-M   'P 1'
#
loop_
_entity.id
_entity.type
_entity.pdbx_description
1 polymer ?
#
loop_
_entity_poly.entity_id
_entity_poly.type
_entity_poly.pdbx_seq_one_letter_code
_entity_poly.pdbx_strand_id
1 'polypeptide(L)'
;METEQGEPPSDPSALFHDLVSTLRETRRGVHQHRMAQSLLQKDATGARLVGLSADIERAVFFNPASQTLESIPFDREGTHESEASVLSSQLSDPASWVETHATRLGWIHPHFRWACGLEDECVRP
;
A
#
# COMPACT_ATOMS: atom_id res chain seq x y z
N MET A 1 -21.98 -2.29 25.92
CA MET A 1 -20.54 -2.01 26.09
C MET A 1 -19.83 -3.11 25.31
N GLU A 2 -19.67 -2.89 24.01
CA GLU A 2 -18.98 -3.82 23.11
C GLU A 2 -17.82 -3.02 22.54
N THR A 3 -16.62 -3.31 23.06
CA THR A 3 -15.37 -2.82 22.52
C THR A 3 -15.02 -3.69 21.31
N GLU A 4 -15.67 -3.41 20.18
CA GLU A 4 -15.20 -3.90 18.90
C GLU A 4 -13.99 -3.04 18.53
N GLN A 5 -12.83 -3.51 18.98
CA GLN A 5 -11.54 -3.09 18.43
C GLN A 5 -11.70 -3.15 16.92
N GLY A 6 -11.51 -2.01 16.24
CA GLY A 6 -11.65 -1.89 14.80
C GLY A 6 -10.75 -2.91 14.11
N GLU A 7 -11.30 -4.07 13.80
CA GLU A 7 -10.73 -4.97 12.83
C GLU A 7 -10.65 -4.13 11.55
N PRO A 8 -9.44 -3.85 11.02
CA PRO A 8 -9.35 -3.10 9.78
C PRO A 8 -10.24 -3.84 8.79
N PRO A 9 -11.10 -3.15 8.01
CA PRO A 9 -11.98 -3.85 7.10
C PRO A 9 -11.08 -4.64 6.15
N SER A 10 -10.97 -5.94 6.41
CA SER A 10 -10.39 -6.93 5.52
C SER A 10 -11.35 -7.18 4.36
N ASP A 11 -12.10 -6.14 3.99
CA ASP A 11 -12.98 -6.11 2.85
C ASP A 11 -12.13 -5.64 1.66
N PRO A 12 -11.74 -6.57 0.77
CA PRO A 12 -10.94 -6.22 -0.40
C PRO A 12 -11.64 -5.17 -1.27
N SER A 13 -12.97 -5.01 -1.18
CA SER A 13 -13.71 -3.97 -1.88
C SER A 13 -13.46 -2.59 -1.27
N ALA A 14 -13.42 -2.46 0.06
CA ALA A 14 -13.08 -1.20 0.72
C ALA A 14 -11.66 -0.73 0.35
N LEU A 15 -10.70 -1.65 0.39
CA LEU A 15 -9.32 -1.39 -0.04
C LEU A 15 -9.27 -0.96 -1.52
N PHE A 16 -10.01 -1.67 -2.38
CA PHE A 16 -10.12 -1.34 -3.80
C PHE A 16 -10.71 0.05 -4.02
N HIS A 17 -11.78 0.42 -3.32
CA HIS A 17 -12.41 1.73 -3.43
C HIS A 17 -11.47 2.85 -2.98
N ASP A 18 -10.72 2.68 -1.89
CA ASP A 18 -9.75 3.65 -1.38
C ASP A 18 -8.59 3.85 -2.37
N LEU A 19 -8.05 2.75 -2.93
CA LEU A 19 -7.06 2.77 -4.00
C LEU A 19 -7.57 3.48 -5.25
N VAL A 20 -8.77 3.16 -5.70
CA VAL A 20 -9.38 3.79 -6.88
C VAL A 20 -9.63 5.28 -6.63
N SER A 21 -10.07 5.68 -5.43
CA SER A 21 -10.25 7.10 -5.09
C SER A 21 -8.92 7.85 -5.17
N THR A 22 -7.89 7.34 -4.49
CA THR A 22 -6.54 7.90 -4.52
C THR A 22 -6.00 8.01 -5.95
N LEU A 23 -6.15 6.94 -6.73
CA LEU A 23 -5.74 6.93 -8.13
C LEU A 23 -6.52 7.96 -8.96
N ARG A 24 -7.81 8.20 -8.68
CA ARG A 24 -8.62 9.20 -9.38
C ARG A 24 -8.22 10.62 -9.03
N GLU A 25 -7.86 10.87 -7.78
CA GLU A 25 -7.42 12.18 -7.30
C GLU A 25 -6.07 12.58 -7.90
N THR A 26 -5.11 11.66 -7.90
CA THR A 26 -3.74 11.96 -8.39
C THR A 26 -3.60 11.76 -9.90
N ARG A 27 -4.16 10.67 -10.45
CA ARG A 27 -4.10 10.35 -11.88
C ARG A 27 -5.49 10.50 -12.50
N ARG A 28 -5.70 11.59 -13.25
CA ARG A 28 -6.94 11.86 -14.03
C ARG A 28 -7.10 10.94 -15.26
N GLY A 29 -6.92 9.63 -15.09
CA GLY A 29 -7.08 8.61 -16.12
C GLY A 29 -8.48 7.99 -16.16
N VAL A 30 -8.68 7.00 -17.05
CA VAL A 30 -9.93 6.20 -17.14
C VAL A 30 -9.70 4.76 -16.66
N HIS A 31 -8.45 4.41 -16.32
CA HIS A 31 -8.02 3.04 -16.06
C HIS A 31 -7.76 2.74 -14.57
N GLN A 32 -8.21 3.59 -13.64
CA GLN A 32 -7.93 3.41 -12.20
C GLN A 32 -8.42 2.07 -11.66
N HIS A 33 -9.60 1.62 -12.10
CA HIS A 33 -10.14 0.31 -11.71
C HIS A 33 -9.22 -0.85 -12.11
N ARG A 34 -8.68 -0.81 -13.34
CA ARG A 34 -7.74 -1.84 -13.80
C ARG A 34 -6.42 -1.78 -13.04
N MET A 35 -5.90 -0.57 -12.81
CA MET A 35 -4.65 -0.38 -12.06
C MET A 35 -4.79 -0.93 -10.63
N ALA A 36 -5.84 -0.53 -9.91
CA ALA A 36 -6.13 -1.05 -8.58
C ALA A 36 -6.29 -2.57 -8.57
N GLN A 37 -6.99 -3.14 -9.55
CA GLN A 37 -7.16 -4.59 -9.67
C GLN A 37 -5.82 -5.32 -9.86
N SER A 38 -4.92 -4.81 -10.72
CA SER A 38 -3.59 -5.39 -10.90
C SER A 38 -2.74 -5.34 -9.63
N LEU A 39 -2.84 -4.25 -8.87
CA LEU A 39 -2.12 -4.12 -7.59
C LEU A 39 -2.62 -5.13 -6.55
N LEU A 40 -3.94 -5.26 -6.40
CA LEU A 40 -4.55 -6.21 -5.47
C LEU A 40 -4.36 -7.67 -5.90
N GLN A 41 -4.33 -7.93 -7.20
CA GLN A 41 -4.03 -9.26 -7.71
C GLN A 41 -2.61 -9.67 -7.28
N LYS A 42 -1.64 -8.77 -7.37
CA LYS A 42 -0.26 -9.04 -6.91
C LYS A 42 -0.17 -9.24 -5.39
N ASP A 43 -0.95 -8.46 -4.63
CA ASP A 43 -1.13 -8.68 -3.19
C ASP A 43 -1.60 -10.10 -2.87
N ALA A 44 -2.63 -10.57 -3.58
CA ALA A 44 -3.15 -11.92 -3.43
C ALA A 44 -2.16 -13.03 -3.86
N THR A 45 -1.25 -12.76 -4.80
CA THR A 45 -0.23 -13.74 -5.25
C THR A 45 0.90 -13.92 -4.23
N GLY A 46 1.00 -13.06 -3.22
CA GLY A 46 1.93 -13.20 -2.10
C GLY A 46 2.92 -12.05 -1.90
N ALA A 47 2.87 -11.00 -2.72
CA ALA A 47 3.66 -9.79 -2.51
C ALA A 47 2.78 -8.72 -1.88
N ARG A 48 2.93 -8.47 -0.58
CA ARG A 48 2.05 -7.59 0.19
C ARG A 48 2.16 -6.14 -0.27
N LEU A 49 1.05 -5.51 -0.63
CA LEU A 49 1.02 -4.09 -0.98
C LEU A 49 1.21 -3.25 0.29
N VAL A 50 2.24 -2.39 0.28
CA VAL A 50 2.59 -1.54 1.40
C VAL A 50 2.06 -0.12 1.20
N GLY A 51 2.19 0.40 -0.02
CA GLY A 51 1.79 1.77 -0.33
C GLY A 51 2.05 2.14 -1.78
N LEU A 52 1.78 3.40 -2.12
CA LEU A 52 2.09 4.00 -3.41
C LEU A 52 3.03 5.20 -3.20
N SER A 53 3.91 5.44 -4.16
CA SER A 53 4.79 6.62 -4.17
C SER A 53 3.98 7.92 -4.18
N ALA A 54 4.58 9.05 -3.79
CA ALA A 54 3.93 10.37 -3.83
C ALA A 54 3.26 10.68 -5.16
N ASP A 55 3.92 10.38 -6.29
CA ASP A 55 3.39 10.62 -7.64
C ASP A 55 2.41 9.54 -8.13
N ILE A 56 2.14 8.50 -7.33
CA ILE A 56 1.19 7.41 -7.65
C ILE A 56 1.55 6.69 -8.98
N GLU A 57 2.84 6.68 -9.32
CA GLU A 57 3.37 5.99 -10.50
C GLU A 57 4.00 4.64 -10.17
N ARG A 58 4.40 4.46 -8.90
CA ARG A 58 5.05 3.25 -8.41
C ARG A 58 4.34 2.74 -7.18
N ALA A 59 4.12 1.44 -7.14
CA ALA A 59 3.56 0.75 -6.00
C ALA A 59 4.68 0.05 -5.24
N VAL A 60 4.65 0.20 -3.93
CA VAL A 60 5.61 -0.40 -3.01
C VAL A 60 5.04 -1.72 -2.52
N PHE A 61 5.72 -2.80 -2.84
CA PHE A 61 5.38 -4.15 -2.44
C PHE A 61 6.45 -4.70 -1.51
N PHE A 62 6.02 -5.44 -0.50
CA PHE A 62 6.88 -6.21 0.37
C PHE A 62 6.74 -7.69 0.03
N ASN A 63 7.84 -8.31 -0.36
CA ASN A 63 7.90 -9.73 -0.61
C ASN A 63 8.36 -10.46 0.67
N PRO A 64 7.45 -11.17 1.38
CA PRO A 64 7.80 -11.89 2.60
C PRO A 64 8.72 -13.09 2.33
N ALA A 65 8.71 -13.67 1.14
CA ALA A 65 9.56 -14.81 0.79
C ALA A 65 11.04 -14.42 0.68
N SER A 66 11.30 -13.20 0.21
CA SER A 66 12.66 -12.66 0.04
C SER A 66 13.02 -11.61 1.09
N GLN A 67 12.07 -11.19 1.93
CA GLN A 67 12.19 -10.08 2.87
C GLN A 67 12.71 -8.81 2.18
N THR A 68 12.22 -8.56 0.97
CA THR A 68 12.59 -7.42 0.13
C THR A 68 11.42 -6.49 -0.04
N LEU A 69 11.71 -5.20 -0.06
CA LEU A 69 10.74 -4.16 -0.34
C LEU A 69 11.10 -3.53 -1.68
N GLU A 70 10.14 -3.58 -2.60
CA GLU A 70 10.32 -3.33 -4.02
C GLU A 70 9.33 -2.27 -4.48
N SER A 71 9.81 -1.28 -5.20
CA SER A 71 8.96 -0.32 -5.89
C SER A 71 8.80 -0.72 -7.34
N ILE A 72 7.56 -0.93 -7.75
CA ILE A 72 7.22 -1.46 -9.06
C ILE A 72 6.39 -0.40 -9.78
N PRO A 73 6.84 0.11 -10.94
CA PRO A 73 6.03 1.00 -11.73
C PRO A 73 4.77 0.28 -12.21
N PHE A 74 3.67 1.01 -12.26
CA PHE A 74 2.39 0.46 -12.69
C PHE A 74 1.61 1.47 -13.53
N ASP A 75 0.97 0.94 -14.56
CA ASP A 75 0.23 1.69 -15.55
C ASP A 75 -1.09 0.97 -15.88
N ARG A 76 -1.79 1.47 -16.90
CA ARG A 76 -3.06 0.89 -17.38
C ARG A 76 -2.96 -0.60 -17.75
N GLU A 77 -1.76 -1.08 -18.06
CA GLU A 77 -1.49 -2.45 -18.49
C GLU A 77 -1.23 -3.39 -17.30
N GLY A 78 -0.92 -2.83 -16.12
CA GLY A 78 -0.65 -3.55 -14.89
C GLY A 78 0.65 -3.12 -14.24
N THR A 79 1.24 -4.00 -13.43
CA THR A 79 2.53 -3.78 -12.77
C THR A 79 3.68 -4.24 -13.67
N HIS A 80 4.71 -3.41 -13.82
CA HIS A 80 5.88 -3.68 -14.65
C HIS A 80 7.03 -4.23 -13.80
N GLU A 81 6.97 -5.52 -13.47
CA GLU A 81 7.93 -6.19 -12.57
C GLU A 81 9.37 -6.18 -13.09
N SER A 82 9.57 -6.16 -14.41
CA SER A 82 10.91 -6.05 -15.02
C SER A 82 11.60 -4.70 -14.72
N GLU A 83 10.83 -3.69 -14.34
CA GLU A 83 11.31 -2.36 -13.95
C GLU A 83 11.24 -2.15 -12.43
N ALA A 84 11.04 -3.24 -11.66
CA ALA A 84 11.06 -3.20 -10.21
C ALA A 84 12.41 -2.69 -9.71
N SER A 85 12.34 -1.73 -8.79
CA SER A 85 13.51 -1.20 -8.09
C SER A 85 13.43 -1.62 -6.62
N VAL A 86 14.42 -2.39 -6.16
CA VAL A 86 14.55 -2.79 -4.75
C VAL A 86 14.87 -1.55 -3.92
N LEU A 87 13.98 -1.19 -3.01
CA LEU A 87 14.15 -0.06 -2.09
C LEU A 87 14.90 -0.48 -0.83
N SER A 88 14.66 -1.70 -0.35
CA SER A 88 15.35 -2.26 0.80
C SER A 88 15.37 -3.79 0.72
N SER A 89 16.48 -4.38 1.14
CA SER A 89 16.65 -5.82 1.25
C SER A 89 16.86 -6.19 2.72
N GLN A 90 16.55 -7.45 3.07
CA GLN A 90 16.65 -7.98 4.44
C GLN A 90 15.78 -7.23 5.45
N LEU A 91 14.62 -6.75 4.98
CA LEU A 91 13.68 -6.03 5.82
C LEU A 91 12.87 -7.04 6.64
N SER A 92 13.12 -7.08 7.95
CA SER A 92 12.37 -7.98 8.85
C SER A 92 10.94 -7.50 9.10
N ASP A 93 10.74 -6.18 9.11
CA ASP A 93 9.44 -5.57 9.36
C ASP A 93 9.12 -4.45 8.35
N PRO A 94 8.08 -4.62 7.51
CA PRO A 94 7.65 -3.59 6.58
C PRO A 94 7.07 -2.35 7.26
N ALA A 95 6.49 -2.47 8.46
CA ALA A 95 5.89 -1.35 9.18
C ALA A 95 6.95 -0.28 9.57
N SER A 96 8.12 -0.71 10.03
CA SER A 96 9.24 0.18 10.38
C SER A 96 9.74 0.98 9.17
N TRP A 97 9.74 0.39 7.97
CA TRP A 97 10.09 1.11 6.75
C TRP A 97 9.05 2.16 6.40
N VAL A 98 7.76 1.80 6.53
CA VAL A 98 6.64 2.71 6.31
C VAL A 98 6.71 3.90 7.26
N GLU A 99 6.92 3.68 8.56
CA GLU A 99 7.08 4.76 9.55
C GLU A 99 8.13 5.80 9.10
N THR A 100 9.29 5.31 8.65
CA THR A 100 10.40 6.17 8.22
C THR A 100 10.12 6.90 6.90
N HIS A 101 9.34 6.30 5.99
CA HIS A 101 9.15 6.80 4.62
C HIS A 101 7.73 7.28 4.33
N ALA A 102 6.84 7.31 5.34
CA ALA A 102 5.43 7.65 5.20
C ALA A 102 5.20 8.97 4.46
N THR A 103 6.03 9.98 4.74
CA THR A 103 5.96 11.32 4.13
C THR A 103 6.26 11.34 2.63
N ARG A 104 6.88 10.27 2.09
CA ARG A 104 7.19 10.10 0.67
C ARG A 104 6.18 9.21 -0.06
N LEU A 105 5.21 8.66 0.66
CA LEU A 105 4.15 7.85 0.11
C LEU A 105 2.91 8.73 -0.10
N GLY A 106 2.37 8.70 -1.32
CA GLY A 106 1.12 9.38 -1.63
C GLY A 106 -0.09 8.63 -1.10
N TRP A 107 0.10 7.33 -0.82
CA TRP A 107 -0.89 6.47 -0.21
C TRP A 107 -0.22 5.36 0.57
N ILE A 108 -0.78 5.07 1.74
CA ILE A 108 -0.29 4.02 2.65
C ILE A 108 -1.42 3.04 2.86
N HIS A 109 -1.10 1.76 2.68
CA HIS A 109 -2.07 0.70 2.85
C HIS A 109 -2.64 0.75 4.28
N PRO A 110 -3.97 0.63 4.47
CA PRO A 110 -4.64 0.78 5.77
C PRO A 110 -4.01 -0.07 6.88
N HIS A 111 -3.62 -1.30 6.55
CA HIS A 111 -2.90 -2.22 7.45
C HIS A 111 -1.58 -1.68 8.02
N PHE A 112 -0.96 -0.65 7.43
CA PHE A 112 0.27 -0.03 7.91
C PHE A 112 0.07 1.41 8.40
N ARG A 113 -1.16 1.93 8.39
CA ARG A 113 -1.43 3.30 8.87
C ARG A 113 -1.16 3.46 10.37
N TRP A 114 -1.35 2.40 11.16
CA TRP A 114 -0.97 2.38 12.59
C TRP A 114 0.53 2.67 12.78
N ALA A 115 1.37 2.17 11.87
CA ALA A 115 2.82 2.36 11.95
C ALA A 115 3.26 3.81 11.64
N CYS A 116 2.40 4.61 11.01
CA CYS A 116 2.66 6.03 10.80
C CYS A 116 2.24 6.91 11.98
N GLY A 117 1.70 6.31 13.06
CA GLY A 117 1.03 7.08 14.11
C GLY A 117 -0.20 7.83 13.59
N LEU A 118 -0.80 7.38 12.47
CA LEU A 118 -2.05 7.93 11.93
C LEU A 118 -3.30 7.37 12.65
N GLU A 119 -3.11 6.50 13.64
CA GLU A 119 -4.11 6.30 14.68
C GLU A 119 -4.00 7.47 15.67
N ASP A 120 -4.99 8.35 15.55
CA ASP A 120 -5.23 9.53 16.36
C ASP A 120 -4.83 9.33 17.84
N GLU A 121 -4.14 10.33 18.33
CA GLU A 121 -3.96 10.71 19.72
C GLU A 121 -5.24 10.52 20.55
N CYS A 122 -5.52 9.32 21.07
CA CYS A 122 -6.66 9.10 21.97
C CYS A 122 -6.27 8.34 23.25
N VAL A 123 -5.94 9.16 24.25
CA VAL A 123 -6.00 8.93 25.71
C VAL A 123 -5.05 7.86 26.28
N ARG A 124 -3.94 8.36 26.82
CA ARG A 124 -3.18 7.68 27.88
C ARG A 124 -3.98 7.72 29.20
N PRO A 125 -3.96 6.66 30.02
CA PRO A 125 -4.42 6.72 31.41
C PRO A 125 -3.46 7.51 32.31
#